data_AF-A0A7C3X6C4-F1
#
_entry.id   AF-A0A7C3X6C4-F1
#
_cell.length_a   1.000
_cell.length_b   1.000
_cell.length_c   1.000
_cell.angle_alpha   90.00
_cell.angle_beta   90.00
_cell.angle_gamma   90.00
#
_symmetry.space_group_name_H-M   'P 1'
#
loop_
_entity.id
_entity.type
_entity.pdbx_description
1 polymer ?
#
loop_
_entity_poly.entity_id
_entity_poly.type
_entity_poly.pdbx_seq_one_letter_code
_entity_poly.pdbx_strand_id
1 'polypeptide(L)'
;MSMKRRLSPYQVKLALRMTDFLERHPLLVRNVLRHIANAPVLRRYLWVGIKGFMGASAFDCHVIDAANGVVDFGGVKETFYPTCMSTIMRETLVQKVGEEKAEEVIRKIARESVYMEVKFGVEGHWYPRQFLAFVGDPSALDTMRSNPDLLRLVSKGLNLTNRYIHDEGGYGCIEMDLTVDPIRLTITNSLSARLAGRSDRPVCAASCGMMEGAMSYMLGGDFRAREIECAAMGAPRCVFELNREGSS
;
A
#
# COMPACT_ATOMS: atom_id res chain seq x y z
N MET A 1 -28.67 1.63 -1.81
CA MET A 1 -27.30 1.12 -2.01
C MET A 1 -27.38 -0.23 -2.69
N SER A 2 -26.83 -0.37 -3.91
CA SER A 2 -26.75 -1.67 -4.59
C SER A 2 -25.85 -2.61 -3.77
N MET A 3 -26.33 -3.81 -3.45
CA MET A 3 -25.50 -4.83 -2.80
C MET A 3 -24.30 -5.13 -3.69
N LYS A 4 -23.11 -4.68 -3.28
CA LYS A 4 -21.88 -4.99 -3.99
C LYS A 4 -21.69 -6.52 -3.97
N ARG A 5 -21.71 -7.15 -5.14
CA ARG A 5 -21.63 -8.61 -5.28
C ARG A 5 -20.24 -9.07 -4.84
N ARG A 6 -20.17 -9.87 -3.76
CA ARG A 6 -18.94 -10.53 -3.32
C ARG A 6 -18.50 -11.58 -4.36
N LEU A 7 -17.20 -11.83 -4.42
CA LEU A 7 -16.62 -12.89 -5.26
C LEU A 7 -17.16 -14.26 -4.83
N SER A 8 -17.58 -15.09 -5.78
CA SER A 8 -17.91 -16.47 -5.49
C SER A 8 -16.64 -17.28 -5.17
N PRO A 9 -16.73 -18.39 -4.40
CA PRO A 9 -15.57 -19.24 -4.12
C PRO A 9 -14.86 -19.72 -5.39
N TYR A 10 -15.60 -19.97 -6.47
CA TYR A 10 -15.04 -20.33 -7.77
C TYR A 10 -14.21 -19.20 -8.38
N GLN A 11 -14.71 -17.95 -8.33
CA GLN A 11 -13.98 -16.79 -8.84
C GLN A 11 -12.69 -16.54 -8.05
N VAL A 12 -12.73 -16.71 -6.72
CA VAL A 12 -11.54 -16.61 -5.86
C VAL A 12 -10.49 -17.65 -6.28
N LYS A 13 -10.88 -18.93 -6.39
CA LYS A 13 -9.97 -20.02 -6.79
C LYS A 13 -9.41 -19.82 -8.20
N LEU A 14 -10.22 -19.36 -9.13
CA LEU A 14 -9.77 -19.08 -10.49
C LEU A 14 -8.75 -17.92 -10.50
N ALA A 15 -9.03 -16.83 -9.80
CA ALA A 15 -8.11 -15.70 -9.67
C ALA A 15 -6.78 -16.13 -9.04
N LEU A 16 -6.82 -16.94 -7.98
CA LEU A 16 -5.63 -17.52 -7.36
C LEU A 16 -4.82 -18.41 -8.30
N ARG A 17 -5.48 -19.30 -9.06
CA ARG A 17 -4.78 -20.14 -10.04
C ARG A 17 -4.09 -19.30 -11.11
N MET A 18 -4.74 -18.23 -11.56
CA MET A 18 -4.14 -17.31 -12.52
C MET A 18 -2.94 -16.57 -11.93
N THR A 19 -3.05 -16.01 -10.72
CA THR A 19 -1.94 -15.29 -10.09
C THR A 19 -0.77 -16.23 -9.76
N ASP A 20 -1.02 -17.41 -9.21
CA ASP A 20 -0.01 -18.44 -8.96
C ASP A 20 0.69 -18.88 -10.26
N PHE A 21 -0.07 -19.02 -11.36
CA PHE A 21 0.49 -19.33 -12.66
C PHE A 21 1.45 -18.24 -13.11
N LEU A 22 1.04 -16.97 -13.03
CA LEU A 22 1.90 -15.85 -13.45
C LEU A 22 3.19 -15.76 -12.61
N GLU A 23 3.10 -15.95 -11.30
CA GLU A 23 4.27 -15.97 -10.41
C GLU A 23 5.27 -17.08 -10.73
N ARG A 24 4.78 -18.26 -11.13
CA ARG A 24 5.64 -19.39 -11.54
C ARG A 24 6.27 -19.21 -12.92
N HIS A 25 5.80 -18.26 -13.72
CA HIS A 25 6.29 -18.01 -15.08
C HIS A 25 6.83 -16.58 -15.26
N PRO A 26 7.87 -16.17 -14.50
CA PRO A 26 8.36 -14.79 -14.52
C PRO A 26 8.90 -14.37 -15.91
N LEU A 27 9.43 -15.31 -16.69
CA LEU A 27 9.87 -15.02 -18.07
C LEU A 27 8.70 -14.69 -19.00
N LEU A 28 7.56 -15.37 -18.86
CA LEU A 28 6.33 -15.06 -19.60
C LEU A 28 5.82 -13.66 -19.22
N VAL A 29 5.77 -13.38 -17.91
CA VAL A 29 5.34 -12.07 -17.38
C VAL A 29 6.24 -10.96 -17.93
N ARG A 30 7.56 -11.11 -17.80
CA ARG A 30 8.54 -10.10 -18.19
C ARG A 30 8.61 -9.88 -19.71
N ASN A 31 8.66 -10.96 -20.49
CA ASN A 31 8.99 -10.88 -21.92
C ASN A 31 7.76 -10.86 -22.83
N VAL A 32 6.55 -11.10 -22.31
CA VAL A 32 5.32 -11.13 -23.12
C VAL A 32 4.25 -10.25 -22.50
N LEU A 33 3.79 -10.60 -21.29
CA LEU A 33 2.61 -9.94 -20.70
C LEU A 33 2.87 -8.47 -20.39
N ARG A 34 4.07 -8.10 -19.94
CA ARG A 34 4.43 -6.70 -19.70
C ARG A 34 4.30 -5.86 -20.97
N HIS A 35 4.76 -6.37 -22.10
CA HIS A 35 4.63 -5.67 -23.38
C HIS A 35 3.18 -5.54 -23.83
N ILE A 36 2.36 -6.57 -23.60
CA ILE A 36 0.91 -6.52 -23.88
C ILE A 36 0.24 -5.47 -22.98
N ALA A 37 0.54 -5.46 -21.68
CA ALA A 37 -0.03 -4.53 -20.71
C ALA A 37 0.27 -3.06 -21.07
N ASN A 38 1.45 -2.82 -21.65
CA ASN A 38 1.93 -1.49 -22.03
C ASN A 38 1.64 -1.11 -23.49
N ALA A 39 0.99 -1.98 -24.27
CA ALA A 39 0.63 -1.69 -25.65
C ALA A 39 -0.30 -0.46 -25.71
N PRO A 40 -0.05 0.54 -26.58
CA PRO A 40 -0.77 1.82 -26.59
C PRO A 40 -2.30 1.71 -26.64
N VAL A 41 -2.81 0.71 -27.35
CA VAL A 41 -4.24 0.45 -27.49
C VAL A 41 -4.82 -0.17 -26.23
N LEU A 42 -4.12 -1.12 -25.61
CA LEU A 42 -4.64 -1.89 -24.46
C LEU A 42 -4.47 -1.15 -23.13
N ARG A 43 -3.38 -0.41 -22.94
CA ARG A 43 -3.00 0.19 -21.65
C ARG A 43 -4.06 1.12 -21.05
N ARG A 44 -4.92 1.70 -21.88
CA ARG A 44 -6.01 2.61 -21.49
C ARG A 44 -7.25 1.88 -20.97
N TYR A 45 -7.40 0.60 -21.31
CA TYR A 45 -8.55 -0.23 -20.91
C TYR A 45 -8.22 -1.19 -19.77
N LEU A 46 -6.94 -1.43 -19.51
CA LEU A 46 -6.48 -2.30 -18.43
C LEU A 46 -6.40 -1.54 -17.10
N TRP A 47 -7.00 -2.13 -16.07
CA TRP A 47 -6.91 -1.66 -14.68
C TRP A 47 -5.48 -1.78 -14.16
N VAL A 48 -5.06 -0.87 -13.28
CA VAL A 48 -3.69 -0.84 -12.73
C VAL A 48 -3.31 -2.18 -12.08
N GLY A 49 -4.20 -2.75 -11.25
CA GLY A 49 -3.95 -4.06 -10.65
C GLY A 49 -3.71 -5.18 -11.66
N ILE A 50 -4.44 -5.19 -12.79
CA ILE A 50 -4.24 -6.20 -13.85
C ILE A 50 -2.88 -6.02 -14.52
N LYS A 51 -2.53 -4.76 -14.85
CA LYS A 51 -1.21 -4.43 -15.42
C LYS A 51 -0.08 -4.90 -14.49
N GLY A 52 -0.26 -4.78 -13.18
CA GLY A 52 0.73 -5.21 -12.19
C GLY A 52 0.97 -6.70 -12.13
N PHE A 53 -0.09 -7.52 -12.20
CA PHE A 53 0.06 -8.97 -12.35
C PHE A 53 0.68 -9.34 -13.70
N MET A 54 0.51 -8.51 -14.74
CA MET A 54 1.18 -8.64 -16.03
C MET A 54 2.63 -8.11 -16.03
N GLY A 55 3.15 -7.62 -14.90
CA GLY A 55 4.54 -7.19 -14.76
C GLY A 55 4.81 -5.73 -15.11
N ALA A 56 3.78 -4.91 -15.30
CA ALA A 56 3.95 -3.46 -15.41
C ALA A 56 4.45 -2.87 -14.09
N SER A 57 5.40 -1.94 -14.16
CA SER A 57 5.84 -1.14 -13.01
C SER A 57 4.82 -0.06 -12.65
N ALA A 58 5.01 0.60 -11.50
CA ALA A 58 4.31 1.81 -11.12
C ALA A 58 4.49 2.85 -12.23
N PHE A 59 5.71 3.08 -12.70
CA PHE A 59 6.00 4.01 -13.82
C PHE A 59 5.25 3.68 -15.11
N ASP A 60 5.14 2.39 -15.46
CA ASP A 60 4.36 1.95 -16.63
C ASP A 60 2.85 2.27 -16.47
N CYS A 61 2.38 2.33 -15.23
CA CYS A 61 0.99 2.60 -14.88
C CYS A 61 0.66 4.09 -14.74
N HIS A 62 1.67 4.96 -14.62
CA HIS A 62 1.49 6.40 -14.55
C HIS A 62 1.06 6.99 -15.90
N VAL A 63 0.19 8.00 -15.84
CA VAL A 63 -0.07 8.92 -16.94
C VAL A 63 0.72 10.19 -16.67
N ILE A 64 1.76 10.42 -17.47
CA ILE A 64 2.60 11.61 -17.40
C ILE A 64 2.22 12.52 -18.57
N ASP A 65 1.70 13.70 -18.25
CA ASP A 65 1.44 14.79 -19.19
C ASP A 65 2.29 15.99 -18.77
N ALA A 66 3.53 15.99 -19.26
CA ALA A 66 4.52 17.01 -18.92
C ALA A 66 4.14 18.40 -19.43
N ALA A 67 3.36 18.50 -20.51
CA ALA A 67 2.93 19.79 -21.06
C ALA A 67 1.97 20.52 -20.11
N ASN A 68 1.16 19.75 -19.36
CA ASN A 68 0.21 20.28 -18.38
C ASN A 68 0.66 20.08 -16.93
N GLY A 69 1.87 19.57 -16.70
CA GLY A 69 2.41 19.32 -15.36
C GLY A 69 1.64 18.26 -14.57
N VAL A 70 1.07 17.25 -15.23
CA VAL A 70 0.26 16.21 -14.58
C VAL A 70 1.02 14.90 -14.48
N VAL A 71 1.06 14.34 -13.27
CA VAL A 71 1.40 12.95 -12.99
C VAL A 71 0.19 12.32 -12.32
N ASP A 72 -0.36 11.26 -12.92
CA ASP A 72 -1.55 10.57 -12.43
C ASP A 72 -1.30 9.07 -12.32
N PHE A 73 -1.72 8.49 -11.20
CA PHE A 73 -1.69 7.06 -10.96
C PHE A 73 -3.11 6.55 -10.68
N GLY A 74 -3.80 6.14 -11.75
CA GLY A 74 -5.12 5.51 -11.63
C GLY A 74 -6.21 6.42 -11.05
N GLY A 75 -6.08 7.73 -11.22
CA GLY A 75 -6.97 8.76 -10.67
C GLY A 75 -6.40 9.55 -9.48
N VAL A 76 -5.27 9.10 -8.91
CA VAL A 76 -4.54 9.84 -7.87
C VAL A 76 -3.57 10.79 -8.55
N LYS A 77 -3.68 12.09 -8.26
CA LYS A 77 -2.70 13.09 -8.72
C LYS A 77 -1.49 13.05 -7.81
N GLU A 78 -0.33 12.82 -8.40
CA GLU A 78 0.93 12.67 -7.66
C GLU A 78 1.93 13.76 -8.02
N THR A 79 2.91 13.94 -7.15
CA THR A 79 4.08 14.80 -7.40
C THR A 79 5.33 14.07 -6.92
N PHE A 80 6.40 14.13 -7.70
CA PHE A 80 7.70 13.64 -7.25
C PHE A 80 8.40 14.68 -6.39
N TYR A 81 8.82 14.28 -5.19
CA TYR A 81 9.63 15.11 -4.31
C TYR A 81 11.00 14.48 -4.09
N PRO A 82 12.09 15.28 -4.09
CA PRO A 82 13.39 14.79 -3.67
C PRO A 82 13.35 14.46 -2.18
N THR A 83 14.07 13.42 -1.76
CA THR A 83 14.11 12.97 -0.36
C THR A 83 14.60 14.04 0.61
N CYS A 84 15.41 15.01 0.14
CA CYS A 84 15.83 16.14 0.96
C CYS A 84 14.66 17.01 1.43
N MET A 85 13.54 17.07 0.69
CA MET A 85 12.35 17.79 1.13
C MET A 85 11.77 17.13 2.39
N SER A 86 11.69 15.80 2.44
CA SER A 86 11.24 15.06 3.63
C SER A 86 12.16 15.30 4.83
N THR A 87 13.48 15.33 4.60
CA THR A 87 14.46 15.68 5.64
C THR A 87 14.23 17.09 6.18
N ILE A 88 14.16 18.10 5.30
CA ILE A 88 13.97 19.51 5.68
C ILE A 88 12.65 19.68 6.45
N MET A 89 11.56 19.07 5.98
CA MET A 89 10.26 19.13 6.67
C MET A 89 10.34 18.52 8.07
N ARG A 90 10.96 17.35 8.21
CA ARG A 90 11.15 16.69 9.52
C ARG A 90 11.99 17.55 10.46
N GLU A 91 13.17 17.96 10.03
CA GLU A 91 14.10 18.76 10.84
C GLU A 91 13.46 20.09 11.28
N THR A 92 12.76 20.76 10.35
CA THR A 92 12.03 22.00 10.66
C THR A 92 10.95 21.75 11.71
N LEU A 93 10.16 20.68 11.59
CA LEU A 93 9.15 20.34 12.59
C LEU A 93 9.79 20.05 13.95
N VAL A 94 10.82 19.20 14.00
CA VAL A 94 11.54 18.87 15.24
C VAL A 94 12.09 20.13 15.90
N GLN A 95 12.70 21.04 15.14
CA GLN A 95 13.22 22.31 15.65
C GLN A 95 12.11 23.20 16.25
N LYS A 96 10.91 23.17 15.67
CA LYS A 96 9.81 24.09 16.03
C LYS A 96 8.93 23.58 17.17
N VAL A 97 8.66 22.27 17.23
CA VAL A 97 7.69 21.71 18.17
C VAL A 97 8.27 20.61 19.06
N GLY A 98 9.57 20.30 18.92
CA GLY A 98 10.19 19.17 19.59
C GLY A 98 9.91 17.84 18.89
N GLU A 99 10.66 16.82 19.27
CA GLU A 99 10.69 15.56 18.54
C GLU A 99 9.39 14.76 18.65
N GLU A 100 8.86 14.61 19.86
CA GLU A 100 7.62 13.87 20.12
C GLU A 100 6.43 14.49 19.36
N LYS A 101 6.28 15.81 19.42
CA LYS A 101 5.18 16.48 18.74
C LYS A 101 5.35 16.45 17.22
N ALA A 102 6.58 16.54 16.72
CA ALA A 102 6.86 16.41 15.30
C ALA A 102 6.44 15.02 14.77
N GLU A 103 6.70 13.94 15.52
CA GLU A 103 6.28 12.61 15.13
C GLU A 103 4.77 12.40 15.13
N GLU A 104 4.06 12.96 16.11
CA GLU A 104 2.60 12.97 16.12
C GLU A 104 2.05 13.66 14.87
N VAL A 105 2.59 14.84 14.53
CA VAL A 105 2.19 15.62 13.35
C VAL A 105 2.50 14.85 12.07
N ILE A 106 3.70 14.28 11.93
CA ILE A 106 4.11 13.49 10.75
C ILE A 106 3.19 12.29 10.57
N ARG A 107 2.91 11.55 11.65
CA ARG A 107 2.00 10.40 11.62
C ARG A 107 0.60 10.81 11.17
N LYS A 108 0.08 11.91 11.72
CA LYS A 108 -1.24 12.43 11.34
C LYS A 108 -1.29 12.81 9.87
N ILE A 109 -0.30 13.56 9.37
CA ILE A 109 -0.22 13.94 7.95
C ILE A 109 -0.21 12.68 7.09
N ALA A 110 0.66 11.72 7.39
CA ALA A 110 0.77 10.47 6.62
C ALA A 110 -0.53 9.65 6.63
N ARG A 111 -1.24 9.59 7.76
CA ARG A 111 -2.55 8.94 7.88
C ARG A 111 -3.58 9.57 6.94
N GLU A 112 -3.76 10.88 7.02
CA GLU A 112 -4.75 11.57 6.20
C GLU A 112 -4.38 11.52 4.71
N SER A 113 -3.09 11.66 4.37
CA SER A 113 -2.61 11.57 2.99
C SER A 113 -2.94 10.21 2.36
N VAL A 114 -2.57 9.12 3.03
CA VAL A 114 -2.78 7.77 2.47
C VAL A 114 -4.26 7.35 2.53
N TYR A 115 -5.01 7.79 3.54
CA TYR A 115 -6.46 7.60 3.55
C TYR A 115 -7.10 8.19 2.29
N MET A 116 -6.73 9.43 1.94
CA MET A 116 -7.24 10.11 0.75
C MET A 116 -6.73 9.47 -0.55
N GLU A 117 -5.46 9.06 -0.59
CA GLU A 117 -4.87 8.36 -1.74
C GLU A 117 -5.62 7.06 -2.04
N VAL A 118 -5.80 6.19 -1.03
CA VAL A 118 -6.53 4.93 -1.19
C VAL A 118 -7.98 5.21 -1.59
N LYS A 119 -8.62 6.22 -0.99
CA LYS A 119 -9.97 6.64 -1.37
C LYS A 119 -10.07 7.01 -2.85
N PHE A 120 -9.21 7.91 -3.32
CA PHE A 120 -9.23 8.35 -4.71
C PHE A 120 -8.85 7.23 -5.68
N GLY A 121 -7.89 6.37 -5.31
CA GLY A 121 -7.55 5.18 -6.10
C GLY A 121 -8.73 4.22 -6.24
N VAL A 122 -9.47 3.98 -5.16
CA VAL A 122 -10.67 3.14 -5.15
C VAL A 122 -11.81 3.75 -5.99
N GLU A 123 -12.02 5.07 -5.90
CA GLU A 123 -13.03 5.79 -6.70
C GLU A 123 -12.64 5.86 -8.19
N GLY A 124 -11.34 5.81 -8.50
CA GLY A 124 -10.78 5.80 -9.84
C GLY A 124 -10.71 4.41 -10.50
N HIS A 125 -9.53 4.09 -11.03
CA HIS A 125 -9.28 2.86 -11.82
C HIS A 125 -8.17 1.98 -11.23
N TRP A 126 -7.80 2.23 -9.98
CA TRP A 126 -6.71 1.52 -9.33
C TRP A 126 -7.16 0.14 -8.83
N TYR A 127 -8.30 0.08 -8.14
CA TYR A 127 -8.74 -1.10 -7.40
C TYR A 127 -9.75 -1.96 -8.18
N PRO A 128 -9.51 -3.28 -8.38
CA PRO A 128 -10.44 -4.11 -9.12
C PRO A 128 -11.85 -4.10 -8.49
N ARG A 129 -12.88 -3.90 -9.32
CA ARG A 129 -14.28 -3.77 -8.87
C ARG A 129 -14.75 -4.88 -7.93
N GLN A 130 -14.17 -6.07 -8.08
CA GLN A 130 -14.51 -7.28 -7.33
C GLN A 130 -14.19 -7.16 -5.83
N PHE A 131 -13.21 -6.32 -5.46
CA PHE A 131 -12.83 -6.12 -4.07
C PHE A 131 -13.51 -4.92 -3.42
N LEU A 132 -14.25 -4.11 -4.19
CA LEU A 132 -14.98 -2.94 -3.67
C LEU A 132 -16.04 -3.30 -2.61
N ALA A 133 -16.46 -4.57 -2.56
CA ALA A 133 -17.40 -5.08 -1.57
C ALA A 133 -16.78 -5.18 -0.16
N PHE A 134 -15.46 -5.22 -0.05
CA PHE A 134 -14.73 -5.26 1.24
C PHE A 134 -14.31 -3.88 1.72
N VAL A 135 -14.17 -2.92 0.80
CA VAL A 135 -13.70 -1.57 1.12
C VAL A 135 -14.68 -0.89 2.08
N GLY A 136 -14.17 -0.56 3.27
CA GLY A 136 -14.91 0.13 4.33
C GLY A 136 -15.86 -0.77 5.12
N ASP A 137 -15.90 -2.09 4.87
CA ASP A 137 -16.72 -3.05 5.63
C ASP A 137 -15.95 -3.51 6.88
N PRO A 138 -16.38 -3.17 8.12
CA PRO A 138 -15.68 -3.57 9.35
C PRO A 138 -15.55 -5.09 9.51
N SER A 139 -16.44 -5.88 8.90
CA SER A 139 -16.41 -7.35 8.93
C SER A 139 -15.53 -7.97 7.83
N ALA A 140 -14.92 -7.14 6.97
CA ALA A 140 -14.12 -7.60 5.84
C ALA A 140 -12.96 -8.48 6.29
N LEU A 141 -12.24 -8.07 7.34
CA LEU A 141 -11.08 -8.80 7.84
C LEU A 141 -11.46 -10.19 8.36
N ASP A 142 -12.54 -10.30 9.13
CA ASP A 142 -13.04 -11.58 9.64
C ASP A 142 -13.55 -12.49 8.51
N THR A 143 -14.21 -11.88 7.51
CA THR A 143 -14.64 -12.59 6.30
C THR A 143 -13.44 -13.13 5.51
N MET A 144 -12.35 -12.36 5.42
CA MET A 144 -11.11 -12.82 4.79
C MET A 144 -10.47 -13.94 5.61
N ARG A 145 -10.27 -13.75 6.92
CA ARG A 145 -9.64 -14.74 7.81
C ARG A 145 -10.39 -16.07 7.89
N SER A 146 -11.72 -16.05 7.80
CA SER A 146 -12.54 -17.27 7.76
C SER A 146 -12.50 -18.03 6.43
N ASN A 147 -11.91 -17.46 5.37
CA ASN A 147 -11.76 -18.10 4.08
C ASN A 147 -10.29 -18.02 3.60
N PRO A 148 -9.49 -19.10 3.78
CA PRO A 148 -8.06 -19.10 3.44
C PRO A 148 -7.76 -18.72 1.98
N ASP A 149 -8.60 -19.11 1.03
CA ASP A 149 -8.41 -18.76 -0.39
C ASP A 149 -8.65 -17.26 -0.62
N LEU A 150 -9.67 -16.68 0.02
CA LEU A 150 -9.96 -15.25 -0.07
C LEU A 150 -8.84 -14.43 0.59
N LEU A 151 -8.41 -14.83 1.79
CA LEU A 151 -7.30 -14.21 2.50
C LEU A 151 -6.05 -14.18 1.63
N ARG A 152 -5.67 -15.32 1.05
CA ARG A 152 -4.49 -15.43 0.18
C ARG A 152 -4.60 -14.53 -1.05
N LEU A 153 -5.78 -14.46 -1.66
CA LEU A 153 -6.01 -13.60 -2.83
C LEU A 153 -5.88 -12.12 -2.45
N VAL A 154 -6.46 -11.71 -1.32
CA VAL A 154 -6.38 -10.33 -0.82
C VAL A 154 -4.95 -9.97 -0.45
N SER A 155 -4.22 -10.84 0.26
CA SER A 155 -2.80 -10.61 0.58
C SER A 155 -1.95 -10.44 -0.67
N LYS A 156 -2.18 -11.23 -1.74
CA LYS A 156 -1.50 -11.02 -3.03
C LYS A 156 -1.83 -9.66 -3.66
N GLY A 157 -3.09 -9.25 -3.62
CA GLY A 157 -3.52 -7.93 -4.11
C GLY A 157 -2.88 -6.79 -3.34
N LEU A 158 -2.89 -6.85 -2.00
CA LEU A 158 -2.29 -5.85 -1.13
C LEU A 158 -0.77 -5.78 -1.30
N ASN A 159 -0.08 -6.92 -1.42
CA ASN A 159 1.37 -6.91 -1.67
C ASN A 159 1.71 -6.33 -3.06
N LEU A 160 0.87 -6.54 -4.08
CA LEU A 160 1.04 -5.89 -5.37
C LEU A 160 0.85 -4.36 -5.25
N THR A 161 -0.17 -3.93 -4.51
CA THR A 161 -0.41 -2.53 -4.18
C THR A 161 0.77 -1.91 -3.42
N ASN A 162 1.28 -2.60 -2.41
CA ASN A 162 2.43 -2.16 -1.62
C ASN A 162 3.67 -2.01 -2.48
N ARG A 163 3.90 -2.94 -3.42
CA ARG A 163 4.99 -2.82 -4.39
C ARG A 163 4.91 -1.50 -5.15
N TYR A 164 3.73 -1.13 -5.63
CA TYR A 164 3.58 0.11 -6.39
C TYR A 164 3.78 1.37 -5.57
N ILE A 165 3.09 1.46 -4.44
CA ILE A 165 3.09 2.69 -3.64
C ILE A 165 4.40 2.83 -2.86
N HIS A 166 4.89 1.75 -2.25
CA HIS A 166 5.97 1.82 -1.30
C HIS A 166 7.32 1.41 -1.89
N ASP A 167 7.41 0.23 -2.53
CA ASP A 167 8.68 -0.26 -3.05
C ASP A 167 9.15 0.62 -4.21
N GLU A 168 8.30 0.77 -5.22
CA GLU A 168 8.59 1.54 -6.43
C GLU A 168 8.47 3.05 -6.21
N GLY A 169 7.70 3.48 -5.20
CA GLY A 169 7.65 4.87 -4.72
C GLY A 169 8.82 5.28 -3.83
N GLY A 170 9.68 4.34 -3.42
CA GLY A 170 10.92 4.62 -2.67
C GLY A 170 10.77 4.77 -1.16
N TYR A 171 9.63 4.39 -0.59
CA TYR A 171 9.37 4.41 0.86
C TYR A 171 9.95 3.20 1.61
N GLY A 172 10.22 2.10 0.90
CA GLY A 172 10.71 0.84 1.44
C GLY A 172 9.86 -0.34 0.94
N CYS A 173 10.33 -1.57 1.14
CA CYS A 173 9.62 -2.76 0.69
C CYS A 173 8.71 -3.29 1.79
N ILE A 174 7.40 -3.28 1.56
CA ILE A 174 6.39 -3.63 2.58
C ILE A 174 5.80 -5.03 2.33
N GLU A 175 5.87 -5.87 3.36
CA GLU A 175 5.16 -7.14 3.43
C GLU A 175 4.12 -7.07 4.54
N MET A 176 2.89 -7.52 4.26
CA MET A 176 1.78 -7.52 5.22
C MET A 176 1.27 -8.95 5.45
N ASP A 177 1.17 -9.33 6.72
CA ASP A 177 0.58 -10.58 7.16
C ASP A 177 -0.78 -10.33 7.83
N LEU A 178 -1.84 -10.64 7.09
CA LEU A 178 -3.24 -10.56 7.55
C LEU A 178 -3.69 -11.82 8.31
N THR A 179 -2.87 -12.88 8.35
CA THR A 179 -3.22 -14.16 8.99
C THR A 179 -3.08 -14.11 10.51
N VAL A 180 -2.24 -13.20 11.00
CA VAL A 180 -2.00 -12.98 12.44
C VAL A 180 -2.84 -11.83 12.97
N ASP A 181 -3.08 -11.84 14.29
CA ASP A 181 -3.76 -10.79 15.03
C ASP A 181 -2.91 -10.41 16.25
N PRO A 182 -2.42 -9.16 16.37
CA PRO A 182 -2.57 -8.02 15.44
C PRO A 182 -2.01 -8.29 14.05
N ILE A 183 -2.50 -7.55 13.04
CA ILE A 183 -1.92 -7.57 11.69
C ILE A 183 -0.46 -7.15 11.80
N ARG A 184 0.43 -7.91 11.15
CA ARG A 184 1.86 -7.62 11.15
C ARG A 184 2.31 -7.06 9.82
N LEU A 185 3.10 -5.99 9.86
CA LEU A 185 3.76 -5.44 8.68
C LEU A 185 5.26 -5.41 8.88
N THR A 186 6.00 -5.69 7.83
CA THR A 186 7.45 -5.61 7.79
C THR A 186 7.86 -4.64 6.70
N ILE A 187 8.74 -3.69 7.02
CA ILE A 187 9.36 -2.80 6.04
C ILE A 187 10.87 -3.06 6.01
N THR A 188 11.37 -3.49 4.87
CA THR A 188 12.82 -3.47 4.59
C THR A 188 13.18 -2.19 3.83
N ASN A 189 14.40 -1.68 4.03
CA ASN A 189 14.87 -0.44 3.40
C ASN A 189 13.99 0.80 3.68
N SER A 190 13.38 0.88 4.86
CA SER A 190 12.52 2.00 5.29
C SER A 190 13.18 3.36 5.04
N LEU A 191 12.51 4.21 4.27
CA LEU A 191 12.97 5.58 4.02
C LEU A 191 13.10 6.36 5.33
N SER A 192 12.12 6.27 6.23
CA SER A 192 12.14 6.98 7.51
C SER A 192 13.32 6.56 8.38
N ALA A 193 13.60 5.25 8.49
CA ALA A 193 14.74 4.76 9.26
C ALA A 193 16.07 5.21 8.64
N ARG A 194 16.20 5.16 7.30
CA ARG A 194 17.42 5.61 6.60
C ARG A 194 17.67 7.11 6.77
N LEU A 195 16.63 7.94 6.70
CA LEU A 195 16.74 9.39 6.86
C LEU A 195 17.03 9.80 8.30
N ALA A 196 16.49 9.08 9.29
CA ALA A 196 16.75 9.37 10.70
C ALA A 196 18.16 8.96 11.14
N GLY A 197 18.76 7.94 10.52
CA GLY A 197 20.04 7.39 10.95
C GLY A 197 19.89 6.55 12.21
N ARG A 198 20.93 6.52 13.06
CA ARG A 198 20.91 5.77 14.32
C ARG A 198 20.01 6.46 15.35
N SER A 199 19.15 5.70 16.02
CA SER A 199 18.27 6.17 17.08
C SER A 199 18.19 5.16 18.23
N ASP A 200 17.82 5.63 19.41
CA ASP A 200 17.52 4.83 20.60
C ASP A 200 16.03 4.45 20.70
N ARG A 201 15.21 4.92 19.76
CA ARG A 201 13.76 4.71 19.71
C ARG A 201 13.25 4.52 18.28
N PRO A 202 12.02 4.01 18.09
CA PRO A 202 11.42 3.89 16.77
C PRO A 202 11.18 5.28 16.14
N VAL A 203 11.38 5.40 14.82
CA VAL A 203 11.36 6.69 14.09
C VAL A 203 10.43 6.69 12.88
N CYS A 204 9.77 5.58 12.56
CA CYS A 204 8.95 5.45 11.35
C CYS A 204 7.51 5.93 11.58
N ALA A 205 7.34 7.10 12.19
CA ALA A 205 6.03 7.69 12.48
C ALA A 205 5.18 7.89 11.21
N ALA A 206 5.82 8.25 10.09
CA ALA A 206 5.15 8.34 8.79
C ALA A 206 4.60 6.97 8.36
N SER A 207 5.40 5.90 8.44
CA SER A 207 4.97 4.54 8.10
C SER A 207 3.80 4.07 8.97
N CYS A 208 3.83 4.35 10.27
CA CYS A 208 2.68 4.11 11.16
C CYS A 208 1.42 4.80 10.61
N GLY A 209 1.50 6.10 10.33
CA GLY A 209 0.37 6.87 9.80
C GLY A 209 -0.15 6.32 8.48
N MET A 210 0.74 6.02 7.52
CA MET A 210 0.36 5.45 6.22
C MET A 210 -0.45 4.15 6.38
N MET A 211 -0.01 3.23 7.26
CA MET A 211 -0.71 1.97 7.52
C MET A 211 -2.07 2.20 8.15
N GLU A 212 -2.18 3.14 9.09
CA GLU A 212 -3.45 3.50 9.72
C GLU A 212 -4.44 4.02 8.69
N GLY A 213 -4.02 4.98 7.87
CA GLY A 213 -4.87 5.60 6.84
C GLY A 213 -5.36 4.58 5.82
N ALA A 214 -4.45 3.76 5.29
CA ALA A 214 -4.77 2.73 4.32
C ALA A 214 -5.78 1.72 4.88
N MET A 215 -5.50 1.18 6.07
CA MET A 215 -6.28 0.09 6.64
C MET A 215 -7.63 0.56 7.18
N SER A 216 -7.70 1.78 7.71
CA SER A 216 -8.97 2.40 8.09
C SER A 216 -9.92 2.57 6.91
N TYR A 217 -9.42 3.02 5.75
CA TYR A 217 -10.26 3.10 4.57
C TYR A 217 -10.61 1.72 4.02
N MET A 218 -9.63 0.82 3.88
CA MET A 218 -9.82 -0.48 3.24
C MET A 218 -10.68 -1.45 4.06
N LEU A 219 -10.48 -1.53 5.38
CA LEU A 219 -11.14 -2.51 6.24
C LEU A 219 -12.23 -1.89 7.13
N GLY A 220 -12.50 -0.60 6.97
CA GLY A 220 -13.43 0.17 7.78
C GLY A 220 -12.98 0.32 9.23
N GLY A 221 -13.41 1.39 9.90
CA GLY A 221 -13.08 1.68 11.30
C GLY A 221 -11.67 2.24 11.52
N ASP A 222 -11.32 2.49 12.77
CA ASP A 222 -10.04 3.08 13.13
C ASP A 222 -8.99 2.00 13.44
N PHE A 223 -7.79 2.20 12.91
CA PHE A 223 -6.64 1.34 13.16
C PHE A 223 -5.51 2.14 13.81
N ARG A 224 -4.76 1.46 14.68
CA ARG A 224 -3.58 1.99 15.36
C ARG A 224 -2.36 1.14 15.07
N ALA A 225 -1.31 1.76 14.55
CA ALA A 225 -0.02 1.13 14.28
C ALA A 225 0.96 1.32 15.44
N ARG A 226 1.80 0.31 15.69
CA ARG A 226 2.94 0.42 16.61
C ARG A 226 4.15 -0.21 15.97
N GLU A 227 5.23 0.56 15.82
CA GLU A 227 6.54 0.04 15.43
C GLU A 227 7.14 -0.71 16.64
N ILE A 228 7.36 -2.01 16.50
CA ILE A 228 7.90 -2.90 17.54
C ILE A 228 9.37 -3.24 17.33
N GLU A 229 9.87 -3.12 16.10
CA GLU A 229 11.30 -3.21 15.75
C GLU A 229 11.61 -2.11 14.75
N CYS A 230 12.78 -1.48 14.85
CA CYS A 230 13.17 -0.39 13.96
C CYS A 230 14.62 -0.55 13.48
N ALA A 231 14.84 -0.40 12.16
CA ALA A 231 16.17 -0.47 11.59
C ALA A 231 17.10 0.65 12.10
N ALA A 232 16.56 1.83 12.42
CA ALA A 232 17.30 2.92 13.05
C ALA A 232 17.87 2.54 14.43
N MET A 233 17.23 1.60 15.12
CA MET A 233 17.66 1.06 16.42
C MET A 233 18.62 -0.14 16.27
N GLY A 234 19.01 -0.50 15.04
CA GLY A 234 19.89 -1.64 14.76
C GLY A 234 19.18 -2.95 14.46
N ALA A 235 17.85 -2.97 14.36
CA ALA A 235 17.11 -4.14 13.88
C ALA A 235 17.40 -4.38 12.37
N PRO A 236 17.27 -5.61 11.85
CA PRO A 236 17.48 -5.88 10.42
C PRO A 236 16.42 -5.24 9.52
N ARG A 237 15.26 -4.87 10.08
CA ARG A 237 14.10 -4.30 9.38
C ARG A 237 13.20 -3.59 10.38
N CYS A 238 12.24 -2.83 9.87
CA CYS A 238 11.18 -2.27 10.71
C CYS A 238 9.99 -3.24 10.76
N VAL A 239 9.44 -3.49 11.94
CA VAL A 239 8.26 -4.37 12.13
C VAL A 239 7.19 -3.58 12.87
N PHE A 240 5.95 -3.71 12.41
CA PHE A 240 4.80 -2.99 12.93
C PHE A 240 3.68 -3.96 13.28
N GLU A 241 2.95 -3.64 14.34
CA GLU A 241 1.69 -4.28 14.70
C GLU A 241 0.55 -3.28 14.51
N LEU A 242 -0.52 -3.73 13.87
CA LEU A 242 -1.68 -2.92 13.56
C LEU A 242 -2.91 -3.55 14.21
N ASN A 243 -3.54 -2.79 15.11
CA ASN A 243 -4.76 -3.19 15.81
C ASN A 243 -5.92 -2.33 15.35
N ARG A 244 -7.13 -2.89 15.34
CA ARG A 244 -8.35 -2.09 15.25
C ARG A 244 -8.59 -1.43 16.61
N GLU A 245 -8.96 -0.16 16.63
CA GLU A 245 -9.33 0.50 17.89
C GLU A 245 -10.67 -0.05 18.40
N GLY A 246 -10.73 -0.39 19.68
CA GLY A 246 -11.94 -0.94 20.32
C GLY A 246 -12.12 -2.47 20.23
N SER A 247 -11.21 -3.20 19.58
CA SER A 247 -11.14 -4.67 19.70
C SER A 247 -10.25 -5.04 20.88
N SER A 248 -10.84 -5.11 22.07
CA SER A 248 -10.24 -5.66 23.30
C SER A 248 -10.85 -7.01 23.63
#